data_AF-A0A534DSB2-F1
#
_entry.id   AF-A0A534DSB2-F1
#
_cell.length_a   1.000
_cell.length_b   1.000
_cell.length_c   1.000
_cell.angle_alpha   90.00
_cell.angle_beta   90.00
_cell.angle_gamma   90.00
#
_symmetry.space_group_name_H-M   'P 1'
#
loop_
_entity.id
_entity.type
_entity.pdbx_description
1 polymer ?
#
loop_
_entity_poly.entity_id
_entity_poly.type
_entity_poly.pdbx_seq_one_letter_code
_entity_poly.pdbx_strand_id
1 'polypeptide(L)'
;METRRLRTLQQPSHIERLLEALVSRANLLPKDGYQLRDPAALPPPLQAVIAKAAQEGRVWGCWANSYETRLFTCEMSLPRSRERGVPVLMVNRYAESGELQDAGSWMSDPEGKWRRCAD
;
A
#
# COMPACT_ATOMS: atom_id res chain seq x y z
N MET A 1 -27.06 -4.21 9.72
CA MET A 1 -25.93 -4.31 10.67
C MET A 1 -24.65 -4.58 9.87
N GLU A 2 -24.05 -3.56 9.25
CA GLU A 2 -22.87 -3.72 8.36
C GLU A 2 -21.68 -2.83 8.77
N THR A 3 -21.74 -2.20 9.94
CA THR A 3 -20.74 -1.21 10.38
C THR A 3 -19.56 -1.81 11.15
N ARG A 4 -19.62 -3.10 11.53
CA ARG A 4 -18.58 -3.73 12.34
C ARG A 4 -17.41 -4.30 11.53
N ARG A 5 -17.67 -4.81 10.32
CA ARG A 5 -16.62 -5.36 9.43
C ARG A 5 -15.72 -4.27 8.83
N LEU A 6 -16.28 -3.09 8.54
CA LEU A 6 -15.51 -1.97 7.98
C LEU A 6 -14.52 -1.37 8.98
N ARG A 7 -14.85 -1.35 10.27
CA ARG A 7 -13.96 -0.79 11.31
C ARG A 7 -12.71 -1.64 11.54
N THR A 8 -12.82 -2.97 11.45
CA THR A 8 -11.65 -3.87 11.52
C THR A 8 -10.77 -3.80 10.27
N LEU A 9 -11.33 -3.43 9.11
CA LEU A 9 -10.57 -3.21 7.87
C LEU A 9 -9.79 -1.89 7.88
N GLN A 10 -10.19 -0.93 8.70
CA GLN A 10 -9.54 0.39 8.83
C GLN A 10 -8.38 0.42 9.82
N GLN A 11 -8.07 -0.69 10.49
CA GLN A 11 -6.91 -0.71 11.37
C GLN A 11 -5.64 -0.61 10.51
N PRO A 12 -4.70 0.30 10.83
CA PRO A 12 -3.47 0.48 10.05
C PRO A 12 -2.71 -0.83 9.90
N SER A 13 -2.65 -1.63 10.98
CA SER A 13 -2.03 -2.97 10.97
C SER A 13 -2.68 -3.96 10.00
N HIS A 14 -3.97 -3.79 9.70
CA HIS A 14 -4.66 -4.61 8.69
C HIS A 14 -4.29 -4.14 7.29
N ILE A 15 -4.25 -2.83 7.04
CA ILE A 15 -3.89 -2.26 5.75
C ILE A 15 -2.42 -2.55 5.41
N GLU A 16 -1.51 -2.49 6.39
CA GLU A 16 -0.11 -2.90 6.25
C GLU A 16 0.00 -4.35 5.78
N ARG A 17 -0.71 -5.28 6.45
CA ARG A 17 -0.75 -6.70 6.04
C ARG A 17 -1.32 -6.89 4.63
N LEU A 18 -2.33 -6.11 4.27
CA LEU A 18 -2.91 -6.17 2.92
C LEU A 18 -1.92 -5.67 1.87
N LEU A 19 -1.18 -4.60 2.17
CA LEU A 19 -0.11 -4.09 1.30
C LEU A 19 1.00 -5.15 1.14
N GLU A 20 1.47 -5.75 2.24
CA GLU A 20 2.44 -6.85 2.20
C GLU A 20 1.94 -8.02 1.36
N ALA A 21 0.68 -8.43 1.54
CA ALA A 21 0.06 -9.49 0.76
C ALA A 21 -0.09 -9.13 -0.72
N LEU A 22 -0.43 -7.88 -1.04
CA LEU A 22 -0.51 -7.39 -2.42
C LEU A 22 0.87 -7.44 -3.07
N VAL A 23 1.86 -6.84 -2.44
CA VAL A 23 3.23 -6.76 -2.95
C VAL A 23 3.81 -8.15 -3.19
N SER A 24 3.59 -9.07 -2.24
CA SER A 24 4.01 -10.47 -2.34
C SER A 24 3.27 -11.25 -3.44
N ARG A 25 1.94 -11.14 -3.53
CA ARG A 25 1.13 -11.93 -4.47
C ARG A 25 1.11 -11.36 -5.88
N ALA A 26 1.21 -10.05 -6.04
CA ALA A 26 1.20 -9.37 -7.32
C ALA A 26 2.60 -9.29 -7.97
N ASN A 27 3.61 -9.92 -7.35
CA ASN A 27 4.99 -9.95 -7.84
C ASN A 27 5.52 -8.55 -8.21
N LEU A 28 5.09 -7.54 -7.43
CA LEU A 28 5.41 -6.12 -7.67
C LEU A 28 6.86 -5.79 -7.30
N LEU A 29 7.53 -6.71 -6.62
CA LEU A 29 8.93 -6.64 -6.25
C LEU A 29 9.73 -7.79 -6.86
N PRO A 30 11.01 -7.54 -7.14
CA PRO A 30 11.96 -8.60 -7.42
C PRO A 30 12.11 -9.52 -6.19
N LYS A 31 12.43 -10.81 -6.43
CA LYS A 31 12.45 -11.90 -5.44
C LYS A 31 13.30 -11.65 -4.19
N ASP A 32 14.26 -10.74 -4.25
CA ASP A 32 15.22 -10.40 -3.18
C ASP A 32 14.90 -9.07 -2.46
N GLY A 33 13.67 -8.55 -2.60
CA GLY A 33 13.25 -7.36 -1.88
C GLY A 33 13.03 -7.64 -0.39
N TYR A 34 13.76 -6.94 0.48
CA TYR A 34 13.50 -6.93 1.93
C TYR A 34 12.68 -5.68 2.32
N GLN A 35 11.81 -5.84 3.30
CA GLN A 35 10.96 -4.74 3.76
C GLN A 35 11.73 -3.84 4.73
N LEU A 36 11.74 -2.55 4.44
CA LEU A 36 12.21 -1.48 5.32
C LEU A 36 10.99 -0.88 6.03
N ARG A 37 10.96 -1.06 7.35
CA ARG A 37 9.94 -0.49 8.24
C ARG A 37 10.42 0.77 8.96
N ASP A 38 11.72 1.02 8.91
CA ASP A 38 12.32 2.19 9.53
C ASP A 38 12.41 3.33 8.51
N PRO A 39 11.73 4.47 8.75
CA PRO A 39 11.78 5.59 7.83
C PRO A 39 13.12 6.34 7.89
N ALA A 40 13.85 6.30 9.00
CA ALA A 40 15.15 6.97 9.12
C ALA A 40 16.24 6.26 8.32
N ALA A 41 16.08 4.95 8.05
CA ALA A 41 16.92 4.18 7.15
C ALA A 41 16.70 4.50 5.65
N LEU A 42 15.69 5.30 5.31
CA LEU A 42 15.34 5.63 3.92
C LEU A 42 15.96 6.95 3.47
N PRO A 43 16.18 7.14 2.16
CA PRO A 43 16.68 8.40 1.63
C PRO A 43 15.70 9.56 1.91
N PRO A 44 16.20 10.79 2.10
CA PRO A 44 15.40 11.97 2.47
C PRO A 44 14.16 12.23 1.60
N PRO A 45 14.17 12.06 0.26
CA PRO A 45 12.93 12.22 -0.53
C PRO A 45 11.83 11.22 -0.16
N LEU A 46 12.18 9.97 0.14
CA LEU A 46 11.20 8.97 0.60
C LEU A 46 10.66 9.31 1.99
N GLN A 47 11.50 9.85 2.88
CA GLN A 47 11.06 10.32 4.19
C GLN A 47 9.97 11.40 4.07
N ALA A 48 10.12 12.34 3.12
CA ALA A 48 9.12 13.36 2.87
C ALA A 48 7.78 12.75 2.38
N VAL A 49 7.85 11.75 1.49
CA VAL A 49 6.64 11.02 1.03
C VAL A 49 5.98 10.27 2.18
N ILE A 50 6.76 9.61 3.05
CA ILE A 50 6.25 8.91 4.24
C ILE A 50 5.59 9.88 5.21
N ALA A 51 6.22 11.01 5.49
CA ALA A 51 5.66 12.05 6.36
C ALA A 51 4.33 12.58 5.80
N LYS A 52 4.22 12.72 4.48
CA LYS A 52 2.97 13.09 3.81
C LYS A 52 1.92 11.99 3.92
N ALA A 53 2.29 10.75 3.63
CA ALA A 53 1.41 9.59 3.75
C ALA A 53 0.86 9.43 5.18
N ALA A 54 1.70 9.62 6.20
CA ALA A 54 1.31 9.58 7.61
C ALA A 54 0.30 10.69 7.96
N GLN A 55 0.50 11.91 7.46
CA GLN A 55 -0.47 13.02 7.64
C GLN A 55 -1.82 12.72 6.99
N GLU A 56 -1.82 12.02 5.86
CA GLU A 56 -3.03 11.56 5.16
C GLU A 56 -3.63 10.29 5.78
N GLY A 57 -3.06 9.75 6.87
CA GLY A 57 -3.52 8.51 7.51
C GLY A 57 -3.32 7.26 6.65
N ARG A 58 -2.42 7.35 5.66
CA ARG A 58 -2.06 6.25 4.78
C ARG A 58 -0.98 5.42 5.43
N VAL A 59 -1.04 4.12 5.19
CA VAL A 59 0.07 3.23 5.54
C VAL A 59 1.11 3.28 4.43
N TRP A 60 2.34 2.94 4.77
CA TRP A 60 3.42 2.86 3.81
C TRP A 60 4.21 1.60 4.07
N GLY A 61 4.82 1.08 3.02
CA GLY A 61 5.80 0.02 3.10
C GLY A 61 6.91 0.34 2.14
N CYS A 62 8.15 0.26 2.59
CA CYS A 62 9.28 0.38 1.71
C CYS A 62 9.91 -1.00 1.51
N TRP A 63 10.35 -1.25 0.29
CA TRP A 63 11.12 -2.43 -0.02
C TRP A 63 12.36 -2.01 -0.79
N ALA A 64 13.50 -2.49 -0.32
CA ALA A 64 14.77 -2.33 -0.98
C ALA A 64 15.29 -3.70 -1.41
N ASN A 65 16.01 -3.73 -2.52
CA ASN A 65 16.88 -4.85 -2.87
C ASN A 65 18.30 -4.31 -3.07
N SER A 66 19.23 -5.13 -3.54
CA SER A 66 20.61 -4.72 -3.81
C SER A 66 20.79 -3.68 -4.93
N TYR A 67 19.73 -3.31 -5.67
CA TYR A 67 19.79 -2.48 -6.86
C TYR A 67 18.94 -1.20 -6.78
N GLU A 68 17.83 -1.23 -6.05
CA GLU A 68 16.81 -0.18 -6.04
C GLU A 68 15.99 -0.20 -4.76
N THR A 69 15.57 0.99 -4.33
CA THR A 69 14.63 1.18 -3.23
C THR A 69 13.30 1.69 -3.78
N ARG A 70 12.20 1.03 -3.43
CA ARG A 70 10.86 1.42 -3.84
C ARG A 70 9.98 1.64 -2.62
N LEU A 71 9.30 2.76 -2.58
CA LEU A 71 8.31 3.05 -1.56
C LEU A 71 6.92 2.80 -2.12
N PHE A 72 6.07 2.14 -1.36
CA PHE A 72 4.66 2.00 -1.67
C PHE A 72 3.86 2.66 -0.56
N THR A 73 2.97 3.57 -0.92
CA THR A 73 1.96 4.10 0.02
C THR A 73 0.63 3.49 -0.32
N CYS A 74 -0.16 3.23 0.71
CA CYS A 74 -1.44 2.56 0.60
C CYS A 74 -2.46 3.24 1.48
N GLU A 75 -3.63 3.50 0.92
CA GLU A 75 -4.79 3.97 1.67
C GLU A 75 -6.02 3.13 1.36
N MET A 76 -6.90 2.96 2.34
CA MET A 76 -8.17 2.31 2.11
C MET A 76 -9.20 3.37 1.70
N SER A 77 -9.72 3.27 0.48
CA SER A 77 -10.77 4.16 0.01
C SER A 77 -12.12 3.68 0.53
N LEU A 78 -12.58 4.28 1.63
CA LEU A 78 -13.92 4.06 2.18
C LEU A 78 -15.06 4.27 1.17
N PRO A 79 -15.11 5.37 0.37
CA PRO A 79 -16.21 5.56 -0.57
C PRO A 79 -16.29 4.43 -1.59
N ARG A 80 -15.16 4.09 -2.26
CA ARG A 80 -15.11 2.99 -3.23
C ARG A 80 -15.40 1.63 -2.59
N SER A 81 -14.94 1.42 -1.36
CA SER A 81 -15.21 0.16 -0.63
C SER A 81 -16.69 0.01 -0.29
N ARG A 82 -17.39 1.11 0.01
CA ARG A 82 -18.84 1.11 0.26
C ARG A 82 -19.63 0.88 -1.01
N GLU A 83 -19.21 1.46 -2.13
CA GLU A 83 -19.86 1.26 -3.42
C GLU A 83 -19.71 -0.19 -3.93
N ARG A 84 -18.54 -0.80 -3.73
CA ARG A 84 -18.25 -2.14 -4.24
C ARG A 84 -18.52 -3.28 -3.25
N GLY A 85 -18.77 -2.96 -1.98
CA GLY A 85 -18.96 -3.95 -0.90
C GLY A 85 -17.69 -4.74 -0.53
N VAL A 86 -16.52 -4.34 -1.04
CA VAL A 86 -15.22 -5.00 -0.84
C VAL A 86 -14.14 -3.96 -0.52
N PRO A 87 -13.09 -4.29 0.24
CA PRO A 87 -12.03 -3.34 0.54
C PRO A 87 -11.25 -2.96 -0.73
N VAL A 88 -11.24 -1.66 -1.03
CA VAL A 88 -10.47 -1.05 -2.11
C VAL A 88 -9.30 -0.28 -1.52
N LEU A 89 -8.09 -0.69 -1.91
CA LEU A 89 -6.83 -0.05 -1.56
C LEU A 89 -6.32 0.78 -2.72
N MET A 90 -5.97 2.03 -2.47
CA MET A 90 -5.26 2.85 -3.45
C MET A 90 -3.77 2.77 -3.11
N VAL A 91 -2.99 2.24 -4.04
CA VAL A 91 -1.57 1.99 -3.88
C VAL A 91 -0.80 2.87 -4.85
N ASN A 92 0.13 3.64 -4.30
CA ASN A 92 1.04 4.49 -5.05
C ASN A 92 2.46 3.95 -4.87
N ARG A 93 3.20 3.82 -5.97
CA ARG A 93 4.58 3.36 -6.02
C ARG A 93 5.49 4.52 -6.37
N TYR A 94 6.48 4.75 -5.54
CA TYR A 94 7.48 5.79 -5.71
C TYR A 94 8.88 5.17 -5.93
N ALA A 95 9.68 5.82 -6.77
CA ALA A 95 11.11 5.54 -6.91
C ALA A 95 11.89 6.04 -5.69
N GLU A 96 13.16 5.62 -5.55
CA GLU A 96 14.05 6.08 -4.47
C GLU A 96 14.17 7.61 -4.39
N SER A 97 14.01 8.30 -5.53
CA SER A 97 14.04 9.76 -5.63
C SER A 97 12.79 10.44 -5.07
N GLY A 98 11.78 9.68 -4.63
CA GLY A 98 10.48 10.19 -4.19
C GLY A 98 9.50 10.48 -5.33
N GLU A 99 9.87 10.17 -6.57
CA GLU A 99 9.02 10.39 -7.74
C GLU A 99 7.97 9.28 -7.86
N LEU A 100 6.71 9.66 -8.13
CA LEU A 100 5.61 8.71 -8.31
C LEU A 100 5.75 7.98 -9.65
N GLN A 101 6.05 6.68 -9.60
CA GLN A 101 6.24 5.83 -10.77
C GLN A 101 4.96 5.14 -11.25
N ASP A 102 4.08 4.75 -10.33
CA ASP A 102 2.81 4.10 -10.66
C ASP A 102 1.78 4.37 -9.58
N ALA A 103 0.52 4.50 -9.97
CA ALA A 103 -0.59 4.61 -9.05
C ALA A 103 -1.73 3.70 -9.52
N GLY A 104 -2.35 2.97 -8.61
CA GLY A 104 -3.40 2.03 -8.96
C GLY A 104 -4.33 1.72 -7.81
N SER A 105 -5.59 1.48 -8.15
CA SER A 105 -6.57 0.95 -7.20
C SER A 105 -6.53 -0.57 -7.26
N TRP A 106 -6.48 -1.21 -6.10
CA TRP A 106 -6.46 -2.65 -5.93
C TRP A 106 -7.61 -3.06 -5.03
N MET A 107 -8.39 -4.04 -5.46
CA MET A 107 -9.46 -4.62 -4.65
C MET A 107 -9.08 -6.04 -4.27
N SER A 108 -9.33 -6.39 -3.00
CA SER A 108 -9.27 -7.79 -2.59
C SER A 108 -10.57 -8.47 -2.95
N ASP A 109 -10.47 -9.53 -3.75
CA ASP A 109 -11.55 -10.47 -4.01
C ASP A 109 -11.83 -11.31 -2.75
N PRO A 110 -13.06 -11.82 -2.53
CA PRO A 110 -13.36 -12.78 -1.46
C PRO A 110 -12.48 -14.04 -1.47
N GLU A 111 -11.89 -14.43 -2.62
CA GLU A 111 -10.89 -15.50 -2.70
C GLU A 111 -9.49 -15.08 -2.18
N GLY A 112 -9.33 -13.83 -1.72
CA GLY A 112 -8.04 -13.25 -1.30
C GLY A 112 -7.11 -12.91 -2.45
N LYS A 113 -7.62 -12.88 -3.69
CA LYS A 113 -6.85 -12.47 -4.87
C LYS A 113 -6.91 -10.96 -5.02
N TRP A 114 -5.78 -10.35 -5.36
CA TRP A 114 -5.70 -8.94 -5.64
C TRP A 114 -5.98 -8.68 -7.12
N ARG A 115 -6.93 -7.79 -7.39
CA ARG A 115 -7.26 -7.35 -8.75
C ARG A 115 -7.07 -5.84 -8.85
N ARG A 116 -6.32 -5.39 -9.85
CA ARG A 116 -6.22 -3.96 -10.17
C ARG A 116 -7.58 -3.54 -10.72
N CYS A 117 -8.20 -2.56 -10.06
CA CYS A 117 -9.39 -1.89 -10.56
C CYS A 117 -8.91 -1.01 -11.72
N ALA A 118 -9.21 -1.43 -12.96
CA ALA A 118 -9.16 -0.52 -14.09
C ALA A 118 -10.31 0.49 -13.90
N ASP A 119 -10.00 1.77 -14.06
CA ASP A 119 -10.99 2.85 -14.11
C ASP A 119 -11.90 2.66 -15.33
#